data_AF-R7R186-F1
#
_entry.id   AF-R7R186-F1
#
_cell.length_a   1.000
_cell.length_b   1.000
_cell.length_c   1.000
_cell.angle_alpha   90.00
_cell.angle_beta   90.00
_cell.angle_gamma   90.00
#
_symmetry.space_group_name_H-M   'P 1'
#
loop_
_entity.id
_entity.type
_entity.pdbx_description
1 polymer ?
#
loop_
_entity_poly.entity_id
_entity_poly.type
_entity_poly.pdbx_seq_one_letter_code
_entity_poly.pdbx_strand_id
1 'polypeptide(L)'
;MYLAEHQKLGALRAIKQIPRKEADATPVLSEALLLKNLKHPGIPIVFDLEEDEKNIYVIEEYIAGESLEAFALHQSKISEKKIIQIGIQLCDILIYLHGQKPSPLLYLDMKPEHIFLCAGQVRLVDFGIAAYLDGKRSAYPSYGTKEFSAPEQWTSDQPGVWTDIFGAGRILSFLSEYTSLPISRGLGRIIQRATQTDMKKRYATAEAMKQELVLLERQKIFKRKLRTEEHLLKKIAVCGSGIRCGTTHFSIALNSFFNEEGLRSFYREANDSGALWKIRKMRRRIVEKDGFLYSGHFCGATGLTDERHIESAFDFEIADYGCQVEDTAQIAYADVIILLLGARDWEKEEAWSAIERYRYCEGLVLVCNYGDEKTAREYAKRAGRRVYCFPLDADAFCVDAAKISFFRTLLQKERW
;
A
#
# COMPACT_ATOMS: atom_id res chain seq x y z
N MET A 1 25.35 -2.16 -31.62
CA MET A 1 25.93 -2.24 -30.26
C MET A 1 26.51 -3.63 -30.07
N TYR A 2 27.68 -3.75 -29.44
CA TYR A 2 28.38 -5.03 -29.24
C TYR A 2 28.70 -5.23 -27.76
N LEU A 3 28.60 -6.47 -27.30
CA LEU A 3 29.20 -6.91 -26.04
C LEU A 3 30.67 -7.27 -26.33
N ALA A 4 31.60 -6.67 -25.58
CA ALA A 4 33.03 -6.89 -25.72
C ALA A 4 33.67 -7.16 -24.36
N GLU A 5 34.80 -7.85 -24.36
CA GLU A 5 35.62 -8.07 -23.16
C GLU A 5 36.92 -7.28 -23.26
N HIS A 6 37.21 -6.48 -22.25
CA HIS A 6 38.46 -5.75 -22.17
C HIS A 6 39.62 -6.72 -21.90
N GLN A 7 40.41 -7.04 -22.93
CA GLN A 7 41.42 -8.11 -22.92
C GLN A 7 42.35 -8.15 -21.70
N LYS A 8 42.80 -6.99 -21.21
CA LYS A 8 43.71 -6.93 -20.05
C LYS A 8 43.02 -7.02 -18.68
N LEU A 9 41.74 -6.62 -18.62
CA LEU A 9 41.00 -6.50 -17.36
C LEU A 9 40.00 -7.66 -17.19
N GLY A 10 39.72 -8.42 -18.25
CA GLY A 10 38.67 -9.44 -18.29
C GLY A 10 37.26 -8.88 -18.08
N ALA A 11 37.07 -7.57 -18.24
CA ALA A 11 35.85 -6.88 -17.87
C ALA A 11 34.95 -6.66 -19.08
N LEU A 12 33.66 -7.02 -18.97
CA LEU A 12 32.68 -6.81 -20.03
C LEU A 12 32.35 -5.32 -20.24
N ARG A 13 32.15 -4.93 -21.49
CA ARG A 13 31.85 -3.57 -21.95
C ARG A 13 30.79 -3.60 -23.05
N ALA A 14 29.99 -2.55 -23.12
CA ALA A 14 29.12 -2.28 -24.25
C ALA A 14 29.84 -1.33 -25.22
N ILE A 15 29.89 -1.66 -26.51
CA ILE A 15 30.52 -0.83 -27.53
C ILE A 15 29.48 -0.41 -28.57
N LYS A 16 29.23 0.90 -28.67
CA LYS A 16 28.40 1.49 -29.73
C LYS A 16 29.32 1.87 -30.88
N GLN A 17 29.27 1.11 -31.98
CA GLN A 17 30.02 1.39 -33.22
C GLN A 17 29.13 2.21 -34.15
N ILE A 18 29.67 3.32 -34.66
CA ILE A 18 28.96 4.23 -35.57
C ILE A 18 29.84 4.58 -36.77
N PRO A 19 29.35 4.43 -38.02
CA PRO A 19 30.10 4.79 -39.22
C PRO A 19 30.32 6.31 -39.35
N ARG A 20 31.54 6.76 -39.68
CA ARG A 20 31.87 8.18 -39.92
C ARG A 20 31.12 8.80 -41.10
N LYS A 21 30.66 7.97 -42.05
CA LYS A 21 29.93 8.42 -43.26
C LYS A 21 28.48 8.78 -42.97
N GLU A 22 27.92 8.36 -41.83
CA GLU A 22 26.66 8.89 -41.33
C GLU A 22 26.95 10.29 -40.76
N ALA A 23 26.90 11.26 -41.67
CA ALA A 23 27.28 12.65 -41.47
C ALA A 23 26.31 13.37 -40.52
N ASP A 24 26.51 13.13 -39.23
CA ASP A 24 26.69 14.13 -38.18
C ASP A 24 27.15 13.31 -36.97
N ALA A 25 28.45 13.11 -36.75
CA ALA A 25 28.95 12.43 -35.56
C ALA A 25 28.66 13.23 -34.26
N THR A 26 28.10 14.43 -34.42
CA THR A 26 27.78 15.43 -33.41
C THR A 26 26.84 14.92 -32.31
N PRO A 27 25.71 14.21 -32.59
CA PRO A 27 24.83 13.66 -31.56
C PRO A 27 25.50 12.57 -30.72
N VAL A 28 26.35 11.73 -31.32
CA VAL A 28 27.05 10.65 -30.61
C VAL A 28 28.17 11.20 -29.74
N LEU A 29 28.98 12.11 -30.30
CA LEU A 29 29.96 12.85 -29.51
C LEU A 29 29.25 13.61 -28.38
N SER A 30 28.05 14.14 -28.64
CA SER A 30 27.25 14.81 -27.61
C SER A 30 26.77 13.84 -26.52
N GLU A 31 26.37 12.61 -26.87
CA GLU A 31 25.97 11.56 -25.91
C GLU A 31 27.14 11.19 -24.99
N ALA A 32 28.31 10.86 -25.57
CA ALA A 32 29.50 10.52 -24.80
C ALA A 32 29.97 11.68 -23.91
N LEU A 33 29.94 12.91 -24.44
CA LEU A 33 30.30 14.13 -23.69
C LEU A 33 29.29 14.46 -22.59
N LEU A 34 28.01 14.18 -22.81
CA LEU A 34 26.95 14.33 -21.82
C LEU A 34 27.15 13.31 -20.69
N LEU A 35 27.26 12.03 -21.04
CA LEU A 35 27.45 10.94 -20.08
C LEU A 35 28.73 11.08 -19.25
N LYS A 36 29.81 11.60 -19.84
CA LYS A 36 31.10 11.85 -19.16
C LYS A 36 30.95 12.61 -17.83
N ASN A 37 30.00 13.54 -17.76
CA ASN A 37 29.79 14.38 -16.58
C ASN A 37 28.73 13.85 -15.62
N LEU A 38 28.00 12.80 -15.99
CA LEU A 38 26.96 12.19 -15.17
C LEU A 38 27.55 11.14 -14.24
N LYS A 39 27.17 11.23 -12.96
CA LYS A 39 27.56 10.33 -11.89
C LYS A 39 26.33 9.94 -11.09
N HIS A 40 25.68 8.89 -11.53
CA HIS A 40 24.49 8.35 -10.87
C HIS A 40 24.46 6.83 -11.05
N PRO A 41 24.12 6.05 -10.01
CA PRO A 41 24.15 4.58 -10.10
C PRO A 41 23.14 4.01 -11.12
N GLY A 42 22.09 4.77 -11.45
CA GLY A 42 21.13 4.44 -12.51
C GLY A 42 21.54 4.85 -13.93
N ILE A 43 22.77 5.32 -14.15
CA ILE A 43 23.26 5.77 -15.46
C ILE A 43 24.56 5.01 -15.76
N PRO A 44 24.79 4.53 -17.01
CA PRO A 44 26.03 3.85 -17.37
C PRO A 44 27.21 4.81 -17.35
N ILE A 45 28.38 4.29 -16.99
CA ILE A 45 29.64 5.02 -17.09
C ILE A 45 30.19 4.89 -18.51
N VAL A 46 30.53 6.01 -19.14
CA VAL A 46 31.37 6.01 -20.34
C VAL A 46 32.82 5.86 -19.90
N PHE A 47 33.49 4.82 -20.41
CA PHE A 47 34.89 4.56 -20.13
C PHE A 47 35.81 5.27 -21.12
N ASP A 48 35.48 5.21 -22.40
CA ASP A 48 36.33 5.77 -23.44
C ASP A 48 35.57 6.08 -24.72
N LEU A 49 36.20 6.87 -25.57
CA LEU A 49 35.79 7.13 -26.93
C LEU A 49 36.98 6.89 -27.87
N GLU A 50 36.84 5.90 -28.72
CA GLU A 50 37.86 5.46 -29.67
C GLU A 50 37.39 5.70 -31.09
N GLU A 51 38.32 5.83 -32.04
CA GLU A 51 37.98 6.01 -33.45
C GLU A 51 38.99 5.35 -34.38
N ASP A 52 38.48 4.89 -35.53
CA ASP A 52 39.30 4.46 -36.68
C ASP A 52 38.91 5.25 -37.93
N GLU A 53 39.50 4.91 -39.09
CA GLU A 53 39.22 5.60 -40.37
C GLU A 53 37.74 5.54 -40.78
N LYS A 54 37.00 4.54 -40.33
CA LYS A 54 35.64 4.23 -40.77
C LYS A 54 34.59 4.47 -39.69
N ASN A 55 34.93 4.36 -38.40
CA ASN A 55 33.96 4.35 -37.30
C ASN A 55 34.43 5.11 -36.05
N ILE A 56 33.46 5.53 -35.26
CA ILE A 56 33.63 5.97 -33.87
C ILE A 56 33.05 4.88 -32.96
N TYR A 57 33.70 4.62 -31.84
CA TYR A 57 33.34 3.63 -30.84
C TYR A 57 33.17 4.30 -29.48
N VAL A 58 31.96 4.26 -28.93
CA VAL A 58 31.71 4.66 -27.54
C VAL A 58 31.77 3.41 -26.67
N ILE A 59 32.69 3.40 -25.70
CA ILE A 59 32.93 2.27 -24.80
C ILE A 59 32.28 2.58 -23.46
N GLU A 60 31.27 1.81 -23.11
CA GLU A 60 30.41 2.04 -21.95
C GLU A 60 30.37 0.83 -21.02
N GLU A 61 29.87 1.08 -19.81
CA GLU A 61 29.51 0.04 -18.88
C GLU A 61 28.51 -0.93 -19.50
N TYR A 62 28.87 -2.21 -19.51
CA TYR A 62 27.91 -3.25 -19.83
C TYR A 62 26.91 -3.40 -18.70
N ILE A 63 25.64 -3.14 -19.02
CA ILE A 63 24.54 -3.28 -18.08
C ILE A 63 24.06 -4.74 -18.07
N ALA A 64 24.56 -5.51 -17.10
CA ALA A 64 24.20 -6.91 -16.89
C ALA A 64 22.80 -7.03 -16.24
N GLY A 65 21.77 -6.82 -17.05
CA GLY A 65 20.38 -6.95 -16.66
C GLY A 65 19.46 -7.13 -17.86
N GLU A 66 18.17 -6.91 -17.62
CA GLU A 66 17.13 -7.12 -18.61
C GLU A 66 16.37 -5.81 -18.86
N SER A 67 16.05 -5.50 -20.12
CA SER A 67 15.20 -4.34 -20.44
C SER A 67 13.79 -4.54 -19.85
N LEU A 68 13.08 -3.45 -19.53
CA LEU A 68 11.71 -3.56 -19.03
C LEU A 68 10.75 -4.18 -20.06
N GLU A 69 11.05 -4.07 -21.34
CA GLU A 69 10.35 -4.76 -22.41
C GLU A 69 10.49 -6.30 -22.24
N ALA A 70 11.72 -6.80 -22.23
CA ALA A 70 11.99 -8.23 -22.08
C ALA A 70 11.49 -8.75 -20.73
N PHE A 71 11.68 -7.98 -19.65
CA PHE A 71 11.18 -8.29 -18.32
C PHE A 71 9.66 -8.44 -18.31
N ALA A 72 8.93 -7.56 -18.98
CA ALA A 72 7.47 -7.66 -19.05
C ALA A 72 7.01 -8.88 -19.85
N LEU A 73 7.71 -9.24 -20.92
CA LEU A 73 7.42 -10.42 -21.72
C LEU A 73 7.73 -11.73 -20.98
N HIS A 74 8.84 -11.79 -20.24
CA HIS A 74 9.26 -13.00 -19.52
C HIS A 74 8.49 -13.21 -18.21
N GLN A 75 8.02 -12.15 -17.56
CA GLN A 75 7.26 -12.26 -16.32
C GLN A 75 5.78 -12.52 -16.61
N SER A 76 5.27 -13.69 -16.19
CA SER A 76 3.84 -13.98 -16.30
C SER A 76 2.95 -13.02 -15.49
N LYS A 77 3.47 -12.40 -14.41
CA LYS A 77 2.75 -11.49 -13.52
C LYS A 77 3.68 -10.48 -12.83
N ILE A 78 3.53 -9.19 -13.13
CA ILE A 78 4.24 -8.12 -12.43
C ILE A 78 3.40 -7.66 -11.22
N SER A 79 4.01 -7.57 -10.04
CA SER A 79 3.31 -7.05 -8.85
C SER A 79 3.26 -5.52 -8.85
N GLU A 80 2.15 -4.94 -8.39
CA GLU A 80 2.02 -3.48 -8.28
C GLU A 80 3.13 -2.85 -7.40
N LYS A 81 3.58 -3.57 -6.36
CA LYS A 81 4.72 -3.13 -5.53
C LYS A 81 5.97 -2.92 -6.39
N LYS A 82 6.27 -3.85 -7.30
CA LYS A 82 7.42 -3.75 -8.19
C LYS A 82 7.31 -2.56 -9.13
N ILE A 83 6.11 -2.29 -9.66
CA ILE A 83 5.83 -1.12 -10.50
C ILE A 83 6.11 0.18 -9.74
N ILE A 84 5.62 0.29 -8.50
CA ILE A 84 5.86 1.47 -7.64
C ILE A 84 7.36 1.65 -7.37
N GLN A 85 8.07 0.57 -7.07
CA GLN A 85 9.53 0.60 -6.83
C GLN A 85 10.33 1.02 -8.06
N ILE A 86 9.94 0.55 -9.25
CA ILE A 86 10.53 0.99 -10.52
C ILE A 86 10.26 2.49 -10.72
N GLY A 87 9.02 2.94 -10.49
CA GLY A 87 8.65 4.35 -10.60
C GLY A 87 9.45 5.26 -9.66
N ILE A 88 9.67 4.86 -8.41
CA ILE A 88 10.48 5.62 -7.46
C ILE A 88 11.92 5.78 -7.96
N GLN A 89 12.54 4.69 -8.41
CA GLN A 89 13.92 4.73 -8.92
C GLN A 89 14.04 5.52 -10.23
N LEU A 90 13.04 5.45 -11.11
CA LEU A 90 12.98 6.31 -12.31
C LEU A 90 12.92 7.79 -11.90
N CYS A 91 12.07 8.14 -10.93
CA CYS A 91 12.02 9.49 -10.43
C CYS A 91 13.36 9.93 -9.81
N ASP A 92 14.09 9.06 -9.11
CA ASP A 92 15.43 9.37 -8.58
C ASP A 92 16.43 9.76 -9.69
N ILE A 93 16.45 8.99 -10.78
CA ILE A 93 17.29 9.30 -11.95
C ILE A 93 16.85 10.64 -12.56
N LEU A 94 15.55 10.86 -12.75
CA LEU A 94 15.03 12.12 -13.30
C LEU A 94 15.33 13.32 -12.41
N ILE A 95 15.21 13.20 -11.09
CA ILE A 95 15.58 14.27 -10.13
C ILE A 95 17.05 14.64 -10.33
N TYR A 96 17.92 13.64 -10.49
CA TYR A 96 19.34 13.86 -10.75
C TYR A 96 19.58 14.58 -12.08
N LEU A 97 18.94 14.15 -13.17
CA LEU A 97 19.07 14.77 -14.49
C LEU A 97 18.50 16.20 -14.53
N HIS A 98 17.30 16.39 -13.98
CA HIS A 98 16.64 17.69 -13.92
C HIS A 98 17.35 18.67 -12.98
N GLY A 99 18.14 18.15 -12.03
CA GLY A 99 18.96 18.91 -11.10
C GLY A 99 20.32 19.38 -11.65
N GLN A 100 20.70 18.97 -12.86
CA GLN A 100 21.97 19.38 -13.47
C GLN A 100 22.08 20.91 -13.61
N LYS A 101 23.31 21.41 -13.63
CA LYS A 101 23.64 22.83 -13.75
C LYS A 101 24.55 23.07 -14.97
N PRO A 102 24.43 24.23 -15.66
CA PRO A 102 23.59 25.39 -15.32
C PRO A 102 22.10 25.22 -15.63
N SER A 103 21.73 24.29 -16.51
CA SER A 103 20.35 23.99 -16.90
C SER A 103 19.98 22.52 -16.64
N PRO A 104 18.69 22.22 -16.40
CA PRO A 104 18.19 20.85 -16.32
C PRO A 104 18.54 20.04 -17.57
N LEU A 105 18.89 18.76 -17.40
CA LEU A 105 19.06 17.83 -18.51
C LEU A 105 17.80 16.98 -18.64
N LEU A 106 17.20 16.94 -19.83
CA LEU A 106 16.04 16.11 -20.16
C LEU A 106 16.49 14.81 -20.83
N TYR A 107 15.82 13.70 -20.53
CA TYR A 107 16.16 12.39 -21.11
C TYR A 107 15.44 12.11 -22.43
N LEU A 108 14.15 12.45 -22.52
CA LEU A 108 13.30 12.48 -23.72
C LEU A 108 12.98 11.15 -24.43
N ASP A 109 13.68 10.05 -24.14
CA ASP A 109 13.42 8.72 -24.75
C ASP A 109 12.96 7.65 -23.76
N MET A 110 12.05 8.00 -22.85
CA MET A 110 11.51 7.03 -21.88
C MET A 110 10.70 5.94 -22.58
N LYS A 111 11.32 4.78 -22.83
CA LYS A 111 10.65 3.58 -23.37
C LYS A 111 11.16 2.28 -22.72
N PRO A 112 10.37 1.19 -22.71
CA PRO A 112 10.74 -0.03 -21.99
C PRO A 112 12.07 -0.66 -22.43
N GLU A 113 12.44 -0.51 -23.70
CA GLU A 113 13.71 -0.97 -24.27
C GLU A 113 14.94 -0.29 -23.65
N HIS A 114 14.81 0.95 -23.18
CA HIS A 114 15.92 1.76 -22.67
C HIS A 114 16.03 1.76 -21.15
N ILE A 115 15.17 1.02 -20.46
CA ILE A 115 15.14 0.94 -19.02
C ILE A 115 15.51 -0.47 -18.63
N PHE A 116 16.67 -0.64 -17.99
CA PHE A 116 17.17 -1.94 -17.58
C PHE A 116 16.91 -2.18 -16.10
N LEU A 117 16.59 -3.43 -15.77
CA LEU A 117 16.49 -3.92 -14.40
C LEU A 117 17.67 -4.86 -14.12
N CYS A 118 18.58 -4.42 -13.25
CA CYS A 118 19.78 -5.15 -12.86
C CYS A 118 19.71 -5.49 -11.38
N ALA A 119 19.47 -6.76 -11.03
CA ALA A 119 19.34 -7.19 -9.62
C ALA A 119 18.38 -6.31 -8.78
N GLY A 120 17.31 -5.79 -9.40
CA GLY A 120 16.33 -4.94 -8.74
C GLY A 120 16.57 -3.42 -8.84
N GLN A 121 17.71 -3.01 -9.38
CA GLN A 121 18.06 -1.62 -9.64
C GLN A 121 17.68 -1.20 -11.06
N VAL A 122 17.05 -0.03 -11.20
CA VAL A 122 16.70 0.58 -12.48
C VAL A 122 17.89 1.35 -13.04
N ARG A 123 18.18 1.16 -14.33
CA ARG A 123 19.21 1.90 -15.06
C ARG A 123 18.65 2.41 -16.39
N LEU A 124 18.88 3.68 -16.70
CA LEU A 124 18.58 4.25 -18.02
C LEU A 124 19.80 4.10 -18.91
N VAL A 125 19.58 3.67 -20.15
CA VAL A 125 20.61 3.60 -21.20
C VAL A 125 20.19 4.46 -22.40
N ASP A 126 21.10 4.64 -23.36
CA ASP A 126 20.87 5.39 -24.60
C ASP A 126 20.41 6.85 -24.36
N PHE A 127 21.40 7.74 -24.28
CA PHE A 127 21.22 9.18 -24.06
C PHE A 127 21.30 9.95 -25.38
N GLY A 128 21.18 9.27 -26.52
CA GLY A 128 21.38 9.86 -27.85
C GLY A 128 20.48 11.04 -28.20
N ILE A 129 19.33 11.19 -27.52
CA ILE A 129 18.43 12.35 -27.69
C ILE A 129 18.28 13.21 -26.42
N ALA A 130 19.05 12.92 -25.37
CA ALA A 130 19.02 13.71 -24.15
C ALA A 130 19.57 15.12 -24.41
N ALA A 131 18.94 16.14 -23.82
CA ALA A 131 19.24 17.53 -24.14
C ALA A 131 19.06 18.48 -22.95
N TYR A 132 19.94 19.47 -22.85
CA TYR A 132 19.84 20.51 -21.82
C TYR A 132 18.72 21.49 -22.14
N LEU A 133 17.92 21.85 -21.13
CA LEU A 133 16.89 22.86 -21.21
C LEU A 133 17.49 24.27 -21.25
N ASP A 134 18.04 24.65 -22.41
CA ASP A 134 18.75 25.90 -22.66
C ASP A 134 17.94 26.93 -23.48
N GLY A 135 16.67 26.63 -23.76
CA GLY A 135 15.77 27.49 -24.52
C GLY A 135 15.89 27.39 -26.05
N LYS A 136 16.79 26.56 -26.59
CA LYS A 136 16.97 26.41 -28.04
C LYS A 136 16.14 25.26 -28.59
N ARG A 137 15.00 25.57 -29.19
CA ARG A 137 14.07 24.58 -29.77
C ARG A 137 14.69 23.72 -30.88
N SER A 138 15.69 24.23 -31.61
CA SER A 138 16.40 23.49 -32.67
C SER A 138 17.18 22.27 -32.17
N ALA A 139 17.34 22.10 -30.85
CA ALA A 139 17.98 20.95 -30.23
C ALA A 139 17.00 19.79 -29.92
N TYR A 140 15.70 19.95 -30.20
CA TYR A 140 14.67 18.95 -29.93
C TYR A 140 13.92 18.58 -31.22
N PRO A 141 14.51 17.80 -32.12
CA PRO A 141 13.75 17.26 -33.24
C PRO A 141 12.63 16.36 -32.72
N SER A 142 11.60 16.12 -33.54
CA SER A 142 10.47 15.23 -33.22
C SER A 142 10.98 13.79 -33.08
N TYR A 143 11.47 13.46 -31.89
CA TYR A 143 12.07 12.19 -31.54
C TYR A 143 11.26 11.48 -30.46
N GLY A 144 11.38 10.16 -30.47
CA GLY A 144 10.84 9.23 -29.48
C GLY A 144 9.84 8.24 -30.08
N THR A 145 9.54 7.19 -29.31
CA THR A 145 8.53 6.19 -29.67
C THR A 145 7.13 6.74 -29.36
N LYS A 146 6.28 6.86 -30.38
CA LYS A 146 4.97 7.55 -30.31
C LYS A 146 4.09 7.07 -29.15
N GLU A 147 4.14 5.80 -28.75
CA GLU A 147 3.33 5.31 -27.61
C GLU A 147 3.79 5.82 -26.24
N PHE A 148 5.04 6.28 -26.12
CA PHE A 148 5.66 6.68 -24.84
C PHE A 148 6.02 8.17 -24.76
N SER A 149 6.19 8.83 -25.90
CA SER A 149 6.51 10.25 -25.97
C SER A 149 5.33 11.14 -25.57
N ALA A 150 5.63 12.25 -24.90
CA ALA A 150 4.64 13.25 -24.55
C ALA A 150 4.11 13.98 -25.80
N PRO A 151 2.85 14.44 -25.80
CA PRO A 151 2.27 15.17 -26.93
C PRO A 151 3.14 16.33 -27.41
N GLU A 152 3.74 17.10 -26.49
CA GLU A 152 4.58 18.26 -26.81
C GLU A 152 5.85 17.92 -27.61
N GLN A 153 6.31 16.66 -27.60
CA GLN A 153 7.45 16.23 -28.44
C GLN A 153 7.08 16.17 -29.93
N TRP A 154 5.79 16.16 -30.25
CA TRP A 154 5.25 16.10 -31.61
C TRP A 154 4.51 17.37 -32.03
N THR A 155 4.32 18.34 -31.11
CA THR A 155 3.68 19.63 -31.40
C THR A 155 4.72 20.74 -31.49
N SER A 156 4.24 21.99 -31.56
CA SER A 156 5.11 23.15 -31.50
C SER A 156 5.53 23.58 -30.10
N ASP A 157 5.11 22.86 -29.07
CA ASP A 157 5.38 23.22 -27.69
C ASP A 157 6.82 22.83 -27.31
N GLN A 158 7.38 23.53 -26.32
CA GLN A 158 8.74 23.25 -25.87
C GLN A 158 8.74 22.14 -24.80
N PRO A 159 9.55 21.08 -24.95
CA PRO A 159 9.74 20.08 -23.91
C PRO A 159 10.28 20.70 -22.61
N GLY A 160 9.92 20.07 -21.49
CA GLY A 160 10.39 20.46 -20.17
C GLY A 160 10.51 19.24 -19.26
N VAL A 161 10.75 19.47 -17.97
CA VAL A 161 10.86 18.38 -16.98
C VAL A 161 9.60 17.52 -16.91
N TRP A 162 8.43 18.09 -17.20
CA TRP A 162 7.14 17.40 -17.28
C TRP A 162 7.00 16.45 -18.48
N THR A 163 7.88 16.57 -19.47
CA THR A 163 7.94 15.67 -20.63
C THR A 163 8.48 14.31 -20.21
N ASP A 164 9.59 14.27 -19.47
CA ASP A 164 10.13 13.02 -18.91
C ASP A 164 9.17 12.38 -17.90
N ILE A 165 8.44 13.19 -17.13
CA ILE A 165 7.41 12.73 -16.18
C ILE A 165 6.27 12.01 -16.91
N PHE A 166 5.86 12.52 -18.07
CA PHE A 166 4.88 11.84 -18.91
C PHE A 166 5.40 10.47 -19.35
N GLY A 167 6.65 10.43 -19.85
CA GLY A 167 7.32 9.19 -20.21
C GLY A 167 7.35 8.18 -19.06
N ALA A 168 7.77 8.61 -17.86
CA ALA A 168 7.72 7.77 -16.66
C ALA A 168 6.30 7.25 -16.36
N GLY A 169 5.27 8.10 -16.49
CA GLY A 169 3.87 7.70 -16.38
C GLY A 169 3.46 6.63 -17.39
N ARG A 170 3.92 6.74 -18.65
CA ARG A 170 3.67 5.74 -19.70
C ARG A 170 4.37 4.42 -19.42
N ILE A 171 5.58 4.43 -18.85
CA ILE A 171 6.27 3.22 -18.39
C ILE A 171 5.46 2.52 -17.29
N LEU A 172 4.97 3.26 -16.29
CA LEU A 172 4.13 2.68 -15.24
C LEU A 172 2.81 2.13 -15.80
N SER A 173 2.21 2.82 -16.78
CA SER A 173 1.03 2.33 -17.49
C SER A 173 1.32 1.02 -18.21
N PHE A 174 2.40 0.96 -19.00
CA PHE A 174 2.84 -0.24 -19.73
C PHE A 174 3.01 -1.43 -18.78
N LEU A 175 3.78 -1.27 -17.68
CA LEU A 175 3.98 -2.35 -16.72
C LEU A 175 2.67 -2.80 -16.03
N SER A 176 1.69 -1.89 -15.92
CA SER A 176 0.40 -2.19 -15.29
C SER A 176 -0.44 -3.16 -16.13
N GLU A 177 -0.22 -3.22 -17.44
CA GLU A 177 -0.91 -4.16 -18.35
C GLU A 177 -0.50 -5.62 -18.08
N TYR A 178 0.66 -5.84 -17.47
CA TYR A 178 1.19 -7.16 -17.10
C TYR A 178 0.91 -7.54 -15.63
N THR A 179 0.00 -6.82 -14.98
CA THR A 179 -0.42 -7.15 -13.60
C THR A 179 -1.51 -8.22 -13.59
N SER A 180 -1.48 -9.10 -12.60
CA SER A 180 -2.50 -10.16 -12.48
C SER A 180 -3.81 -9.70 -11.86
N LEU A 181 -3.80 -8.53 -11.23
CA LEU A 181 -4.95 -7.91 -10.58
C LEU A 181 -4.99 -6.45 -11.00
N PRO A 182 -6.19 -5.84 -11.09
CA PRO A 182 -6.30 -4.41 -11.37
C PRO A 182 -5.44 -3.59 -10.41
N ILE A 183 -4.70 -2.63 -10.95
CA ILE A 183 -3.91 -1.71 -10.14
C ILE A 183 -4.79 -0.93 -9.17
N SER A 184 -4.22 -0.57 -8.01
CA SER A 184 -4.93 0.23 -7.04
C SER A 184 -5.35 1.60 -7.60
N ARG A 185 -6.47 2.13 -7.10
CA ARG A 185 -6.91 3.52 -7.40
C ARG A 185 -5.82 4.56 -7.07
N GLY A 186 -4.93 4.26 -6.14
CA GLY A 186 -3.78 5.11 -5.82
C GLY A 186 -2.82 5.21 -7.00
N LEU A 187 -2.32 4.07 -7.48
CA LEU A 187 -1.41 4.04 -8.62
C LEU A 187 -2.07 4.55 -9.90
N GLY A 188 -3.33 4.18 -10.15
CA GLY A 188 -4.08 4.65 -11.31
C GLY A 188 -4.18 6.18 -11.37
N ARG A 189 -4.40 6.86 -10.23
CA ARG A 189 -4.40 8.34 -10.18
C ARG A 189 -3.04 8.95 -10.46
N ILE A 190 -1.96 8.34 -9.96
CA ILE A 190 -0.59 8.82 -10.21
C ILE A 190 -0.26 8.72 -11.70
N ILE A 191 -0.55 7.57 -12.32
CA ILE A 191 -0.37 7.36 -13.77
C ILE A 191 -1.19 8.39 -14.55
N GLN A 192 -2.49 8.50 -14.25
CA GLN A 192 -3.39 9.43 -14.93
C GLN A 192 -2.92 10.90 -14.83
N ARG A 193 -2.39 11.31 -13.68
CA ARG A 193 -1.87 12.67 -13.49
C ARG A 193 -0.57 12.88 -14.26
N ALA A 194 0.35 11.92 -14.23
CA ALA A 194 1.60 11.98 -14.98
C ALA A 194 1.37 12.03 -16.49
N THR A 195 0.35 11.32 -17.00
CA THR A 195 0.05 11.21 -18.43
C THR A 195 -1.05 12.16 -18.93
N GLN A 196 -1.31 13.27 -18.24
CA GLN A 196 -2.27 14.28 -18.72
C GLN A 196 -1.80 14.88 -20.06
N THR A 197 -2.70 15.05 -21.03
CA THR A 197 -2.35 15.72 -22.29
C THR A 197 -1.86 17.15 -22.05
N ASP A 198 -2.58 17.89 -21.19
CA ASP A 198 -2.18 19.22 -20.74
C ASP A 198 -1.00 19.14 -19.76
N MET A 199 0.17 19.61 -20.20
CA MET A 199 1.40 19.62 -19.42
C MET A 199 1.26 20.34 -18.06
N LYS A 200 0.37 21.34 -17.95
CA LYS A 200 0.17 22.10 -16.69
C LYS A 200 -0.56 21.30 -15.62
N LYS A 201 -1.25 20.22 -16.00
CA LYS A 201 -1.96 19.32 -15.07
C LYS A 201 -1.10 18.17 -14.56
N ARG A 202 0.09 17.98 -15.14
CA ARG A 202 1.06 16.97 -14.71
C ARG A 202 1.73 17.38 -13.40
N TYR A 203 2.58 16.50 -12.87
CA TYR A 203 3.48 16.88 -11.78
C TYR A 203 4.47 17.94 -12.26
N ALA A 204 4.67 18.98 -11.45
CA ALA A 204 5.61 20.05 -11.77
C ALA A 204 7.08 19.58 -11.73
N THR A 205 7.38 18.54 -10.93
CA THR A 205 8.73 17.98 -10.76
C THR A 205 8.66 16.47 -10.55
N ALA A 206 9.75 15.77 -10.89
CA ALA A 206 9.90 14.34 -10.61
C ALA A 206 9.85 14.04 -9.09
N GLU A 207 10.32 14.97 -8.25
CA GLU A 207 10.22 14.89 -6.79
C GLU A 207 8.76 14.82 -6.30
N ALA A 208 7.86 15.62 -6.89
CA ALA A 208 6.44 15.58 -6.52
C ALA A 208 5.79 14.23 -6.87
N MET A 209 6.12 13.66 -8.04
CA MET A 209 5.66 12.33 -8.42
C MET A 209 6.23 11.24 -7.49
N LYS A 210 7.53 11.32 -7.18
CA LYS A 210 8.20 10.41 -6.26
C LYS A 210 7.54 10.41 -4.88
N GLN A 211 7.22 11.58 -4.33
CA GLN A 211 6.58 11.68 -3.03
C GLN A 211 5.23 10.96 -2.99
N GLU A 212 4.40 11.10 -4.02
CA GLU A 212 3.12 10.36 -4.09
C GLU A 212 3.34 8.84 -4.23
N LEU A 213 4.33 8.40 -5.02
CA LEU A 213 4.69 6.99 -5.13
C LEU A 213 5.21 6.41 -3.81
N VAL A 214 6.07 7.13 -3.10
CA VAL A 214 6.59 6.75 -1.77
C VAL A 214 5.46 6.72 -0.73
N LEU A 215 4.55 7.69 -0.75
CA LEU A 215 3.37 7.68 0.12
C LEU A 215 2.48 6.48 -0.17
N LEU A 216 2.27 6.14 -1.44
CA LEU A 216 1.52 4.95 -1.82
C LEU A 216 2.23 3.66 -1.38
N GLU A 217 3.55 3.58 -1.57
CA GLU A 217 4.37 2.46 -1.10
C GLU A 217 4.28 2.33 0.42
N ARG A 218 4.41 3.42 1.17
CA ARG A 218 4.31 3.44 2.64
C ARG A 218 2.91 3.09 3.13
N GLN A 219 1.85 3.60 2.50
CA GLN A 219 0.48 3.21 2.84
C GLN A 219 0.25 1.73 2.58
N LYS A 220 0.83 1.21 1.49
CA LYS A 220 0.77 -0.21 1.17
C LYS A 220 1.66 -1.05 2.07
N ILE A 221 2.84 -0.57 2.46
CA ILE A 221 3.71 -1.21 3.44
C ILE A 221 3.04 -1.16 4.79
N PHE A 222 2.37 -0.09 5.18
CA PHE A 222 1.64 0.01 6.45
C PHE A 222 0.43 -0.93 6.44
N LYS A 223 -0.40 -0.91 5.39
CA LYS A 223 -1.48 -1.89 5.17
C LYS A 223 -0.95 -3.31 5.02
N ARG A 224 0.26 -3.49 4.50
CA ARG A 224 0.92 -4.79 4.34
C ARG A 224 1.59 -5.21 5.63
N LYS A 225 2.11 -4.33 6.48
CA LYS A 225 2.70 -4.60 7.79
C LYS A 225 1.59 -4.96 8.77
N LEU A 226 0.46 -4.28 8.67
CA LEU A 226 -0.85 -4.71 9.19
C LEU A 226 -1.33 -6.07 8.62
N ARG A 227 -0.76 -6.58 7.51
CA ARG A 227 -1.06 -7.89 6.89
C ARG A 227 0.11 -8.90 6.93
N THR A 228 1.31 -8.51 7.39
CA THR A 228 2.56 -9.30 7.30
C THR A 228 3.31 -9.39 8.61
N GLU A 229 2.93 -8.62 9.64
CA GLU A 229 3.08 -9.07 11.02
C GLU A 229 1.96 -10.09 11.29
N GLU A 230 2.15 -11.28 10.70
CA GLU A 230 1.35 -12.51 10.86
C GLU A 230 -0.14 -12.44 10.50
N HIS A 231 -0.68 -13.59 10.06
CA HIS A 231 -2.09 -13.90 10.28
C HIS A 231 -2.32 -14.06 11.78
N LEU A 232 -2.27 -12.96 12.54
CA LEU A 232 -2.94 -12.89 13.83
C LEU A 232 -4.26 -12.21 13.54
N LEU A 233 -5.23 -13.04 13.22
CA LEU A 233 -6.63 -12.76 13.51
C LEU A 233 -6.70 -11.95 14.81
N LYS A 234 -7.00 -10.65 14.73
CA LYS A 234 -7.00 -9.79 15.92
C LYS A 234 -8.11 -10.28 16.85
N LYS A 235 -7.74 -10.70 18.06
CA LYS A 235 -8.67 -11.30 19.02
C LYS A 235 -9.18 -10.24 19.98
N ILE A 236 -10.49 -10.03 19.96
CA ILE A 236 -11.22 -9.16 20.87
C ILE A 236 -11.97 -10.04 21.86
N ALA A 237 -11.56 -10.02 23.13
CA ALA A 237 -12.29 -10.69 24.20
C ALA A 237 -13.35 -9.74 24.77
N VAL A 238 -14.63 -10.15 24.74
CA VAL A 238 -15.74 -9.41 25.35
C VAL A 238 -16.15 -10.10 26.64
N CYS A 239 -15.95 -9.40 27.76
CA CYS A 239 -16.19 -9.89 29.12
C CYS A 239 -17.22 -9.01 29.82
N GLY A 240 -17.94 -9.58 30.78
CA GLY A 240 -18.98 -8.93 31.55
C GLY A 240 -18.64 -8.83 33.03
N SER A 241 -18.97 -7.71 33.65
CA SER A 241 -18.85 -7.50 35.10
C SER A 241 -19.79 -8.39 35.94
N GLY A 242 -20.93 -8.79 35.37
CA GLY A 242 -21.94 -9.60 36.05
C GLY A 242 -22.93 -10.24 35.08
N ILE A 243 -23.81 -11.08 35.63
CA ILE A 243 -24.83 -11.79 34.85
C ILE A 243 -25.77 -10.77 34.18
N ARG A 244 -26.08 -10.99 32.90
CA ARG A 244 -27.00 -10.13 32.11
C ARG A 244 -26.52 -8.68 31.90
N CYS A 245 -25.22 -8.41 31.97
CA CYS A 245 -24.65 -7.11 31.56
C CYS A 245 -24.60 -6.91 30.01
N GLY A 246 -25.01 -7.91 29.22
CA GLY A 246 -25.24 -7.78 27.78
C GLY A 246 -24.06 -8.12 26.86
N THR A 247 -23.11 -8.97 27.29
CA THR A 247 -21.92 -9.34 26.50
C THR A 247 -22.25 -9.91 25.12
N THR A 248 -23.18 -10.86 25.05
CA THR A 248 -23.59 -11.48 23.78
C THR A 248 -24.22 -10.46 22.84
N HIS A 249 -25.07 -9.57 23.37
CA HIS A 249 -25.70 -8.51 22.59
C HIS A 249 -24.65 -7.56 22.00
N PHE A 250 -23.73 -7.08 22.84
CA PHE A 250 -22.66 -6.19 22.41
C PHE A 250 -21.72 -6.86 21.39
N SER A 251 -21.37 -8.13 21.60
CA SER A 251 -20.48 -8.89 20.71
C SER A 251 -21.09 -9.05 19.31
N ILE A 252 -22.39 -9.34 19.23
CA ILE A 252 -23.13 -9.41 17.97
C ILE A 252 -23.21 -8.03 17.30
N ALA A 253 -23.44 -6.97 18.08
CA ALA A 253 -23.49 -5.60 17.56
C ALA A 253 -22.13 -5.15 16.99
N LEU A 254 -21.04 -5.45 17.69
CA LEU A 254 -19.68 -5.16 17.24
C LEU A 254 -19.33 -5.94 15.97
N ASN A 255 -19.68 -7.23 15.92
CA ASN A 255 -19.45 -8.07 14.73
C ASN A 255 -20.22 -7.56 13.51
N SER A 256 -21.51 -7.25 13.68
CA SER A 256 -22.35 -6.71 12.62
C SER A 256 -21.79 -5.39 12.09
N PHE A 257 -21.35 -4.49 12.99
CA PHE A 257 -20.74 -3.21 12.61
C PHE A 257 -19.43 -3.39 11.83
N PHE A 258 -18.51 -4.25 12.29
CA PHE A 258 -17.25 -4.50 11.57
C PHE A 258 -17.51 -5.00 10.16
N ASN A 259 -18.40 -5.98 10.00
CA ASN A 259 -18.72 -6.53 8.69
C ASN A 259 -19.43 -5.53 7.77
N GLU A 260 -20.26 -4.64 8.30
CA GLU A 260 -20.87 -3.56 7.52
C GLU A 260 -19.81 -2.56 7.01
N GLU A 261 -18.82 -2.20 7.84
CA GLU A 261 -17.71 -1.31 7.45
C GLU A 261 -16.64 -2.01 6.57
N GLY A 262 -16.85 -3.29 6.22
CA GLY A 262 -15.93 -4.08 5.39
C GLY A 262 -14.71 -4.64 6.12
N LEU A 263 -14.72 -4.66 7.45
CA LEU A 263 -13.74 -5.34 8.29
C LEU A 263 -14.22 -6.78 8.52
N ARG A 264 -13.55 -7.77 7.93
CA ARG A 264 -14.04 -9.15 7.95
C ARG A 264 -13.89 -9.69 9.37
N SER A 265 -15.00 -9.95 10.03
CA SER A 265 -15.01 -10.43 11.41
C SER A 265 -16.01 -11.55 11.62
N PHE A 266 -15.73 -12.40 12.60
CA PHE A 266 -16.70 -13.39 13.07
C PHE A 266 -16.82 -13.36 14.59
N TYR A 267 -18.03 -13.69 15.05
CA TYR A 267 -18.34 -13.94 16.45
C TYR A 267 -17.99 -15.38 16.81
N ARG A 268 -17.30 -15.59 17.93
CA ARG A 268 -17.09 -16.90 18.56
C ARG A 268 -17.73 -16.90 19.94
N GLU A 269 -18.53 -17.93 20.20
CA GLU A 269 -19.03 -18.18 21.55
C GLU A 269 -17.93 -18.90 22.35
N ALA A 270 -17.30 -18.21 23.29
CA ALA A 270 -16.24 -18.74 24.15
C ALA A 270 -16.75 -19.17 25.54
N ASN A 271 -18.07 -19.20 25.70
CA ASN A 271 -18.77 -19.57 26.93
C ASN A 271 -19.83 -20.65 26.63
N ASP A 272 -20.43 -21.22 27.68
CA ASP A 272 -21.39 -22.33 27.54
C ASP A 272 -22.86 -21.89 27.45
N SER A 273 -23.15 -20.65 27.01
CA SER A 273 -24.52 -20.13 27.01
C SER A 273 -25.44 -20.75 25.95
N GLY A 274 -24.86 -21.34 24.90
CA GLY A 274 -25.56 -21.86 23.72
C GLY A 274 -26.26 -20.77 22.90
N ALA A 275 -25.78 -19.54 22.93
CA ALA A 275 -26.34 -18.39 22.22
C ALA A 275 -26.45 -18.65 20.72
N LEU A 276 -25.40 -19.16 20.06
CA LEU A 276 -25.43 -19.41 18.62
C LEU A 276 -26.48 -20.45 18.24
N TRP A 277 -26.60 -21.51 19.04
CA TRP A 277 -27.63 -22.53 18.81
C TRP A 277 -29.04 -21.98 18.99
N LYS A 278 -29.27 -21.12 20.00
CA LYS A 278 -30.55 -20.44 20.22
C LYS A 278 -30.88 -19.49 19.06
N ILE A 279 -29.89 -18.71 18.60
CA ILE A 279 -30.00 -17.81 17.44
C ILE A 279 -30.40 -18.61 16.20
N ARG A 280 -29.70 -19.72 15.92
CA ARG A 280 -29.97 -20.62 14.79
C ARG A 280 -31.42 -21.13 14.79
N LYS A 281 -31.97 -21.46 15.96
CA LYS A 281 -33.34 -21.97 16.09
C LYS A 281 -34.43 -20.91 15.95
N MET A 282 -34.16 -19.70 16.45
CA MET A 282 -35.21 -18.69 16.64
C MET A 282 -35.31 -17.69 15.48
N ARG A 283 -34.22 -17.40 14.75
CA ARG A 283 -34.25 -16.46 13.62
C ARG A 283 -34.73 -17.13 12.33
N ARG A 284 -35.70 -16.49 11.66
CA ARG A 284 -36.30 -16.97 10.40
C ARG A 284 -35.39 -16.87 9.18
N ARG A 285 -34.36 -16.00 9.20
CA ARG A 285 -33.47 -15.72 8.07
C ARG A 285 -32.01 -15.93 8.50
N ILE A 286 -31.62 -17.19 8.62
CA ILE A 286 -30.23 -17.59 8.87
C ILE A 286 -29.75 -18.44 7.71
N VAL A 287 -28.54 -18.17 7.25
CA VAL A 287 -27.82 -18.98 6.25
C VAL A 287 -26.64 -19.62 6.95
N GLU A 288 -26.48 -20.93 6.80
CA GLU A 288 -25.31 -21.66 7.29
C GLU A 288 -24.44 -22.05 6.10
N LYS A 289 -23.16 -21.66 6.12
CA LYS A 289 -22.21 -21.95 5.04
C LYS A 289 -20.80 -22.03 5.61
N ASP A 290 -20.05 -23.06 5.19
CA ASP A 290 -18.63 -23.26 5.53
C ASP A 290 -18.34 -23.22 7.05
N GLY A 291 -19.28 -23.70 7.87
CA GLY A 291 -19.17 -23.69 9.34
C GLY A 291 -19.57 -22.36 10.01
N PHE A 292 -20.08 -21.38 9.26
CA PHE A 292 -20.54 -20.09 9.80
C PHE A 292 -22.04 -19.88 9.63
N LEU A 293 -22.64 -19.18 10.59
CA LEU A 293 -24.02 -18.68 10.56
C LEU A 293 -24.04 -17.20 10.16
N TYR A 294 -24.87 -16.86 9.19
CA TYR A 294 -25.05 -15.50 8.68
C TYR A 294 -26.48 -15.01 8.89
N SER A 295 -26.62 -13.75 9.34
CA SER A 295 -27.90 -13.03 9.44
C SER A 295 -27.67 -11.54 9.25
N GLY A 296 -27.92 -11.02 8.04
CA GLY A 296 -27.55 -9.64 7.71
C GLY A 296 -26.03 -9.49 7.66
N HIS A 297 -25.46 -8.55 8.43
CA HIS A 297 -24.01 -8.37 8.56
C HIS A 297 -23.37 -9.27 9.62
N PHE A 298 -24.17 -9.96 10.43
CA PHE A 298 -23.65 -10.89 11.43
C PHE A 298 -23.05 -12.15 10.78
N CYS A 299 -21.91 -12.58 11.32
CA CYS A 299 -21.22 -13.83 11.00
C CYS A 299 -20.79 -14.52 12.31
N GLY A 300 -21.30 -15.71 12.61
CA GLY A 300 -20.96 -16.48 13.81
C GLY A 300 -20.34 -17.83 13.49
N ALA A 301 -19.19 -18.16 14.09
CA ALA A 301 -18.53 -19.44 13.92
C ALA A 301 -19.23 -20.55 14.72
N THR A 302 -19.55 -21.66 14.06
CA THR A 302 -20.13 -22.85 14.71
C THR A 302 -19.03 -23.80 15.18
N GLY A 303 -19.40 -24.87 15.90
CA GLY A 303 -18.46 -25.94 16.25
C GLY A 303 -17.91 -26.74 15.06
N LEU A 304 -18.32 -26.44 13.83
CA LEU A 304 -17.90 -27.13 12.60
C LEU A 304 -16.91 -26.31 11.75
N THR A 305 -16.40 -25.19 12.28
CA THR A 305 -15.55 -24.26 11.53
C THR A 305 -14.12 -24.82 11.35
N ASP A 306 -13.56 -24.79 10.13
CA ASP A 306 -12.15 -25.16 9.89
C ASP A 306 -11.24 -23.97 10.28
N GLU A 307 -10.45 -24.12 11.34
CA GLU A 307 -9.52 -23.09 11.84
C GLU A 307 -8.53 -22.60 10.76
N ARG A 308 -8.16 -23.45 9.79
CA ARG A 308 -7.30 -23.05 8.65
C ARG A 308 -8.02 -22.12 7.68
N HIS A 309 -9.34 -22.23 7.57
CA HIS A 309 -10.15 -21.32 6.77
C HIS A 309 -10.26 -19.95 7.45
N ILE A 310 -10.40 -19.93 8.78
CA ILE A 310 -10.54 -18.73 9.59
C ILE A 310 -9.37 -17.76 9.38
N GLU A 311 -8.15 -18.26 9.51
CA GLU A 311 -6.94 -17.44 9.42
C GLU A 311 -6.86 -16.70 8.09
N SER A 312 -7.24 -17.34 6.97
CA SER A 312 -7.22 -16.73 5.64
C SER A 312 -8.41 -15.79 5.35
N ALA A 313 -9.56 -16.05 5.97
CA ALA A 313 -10.84 -15.44 5.60
C ALA A 313 -11.21 -14.20 6.43
N PHE A 314 -10.69 -14.06 7.65
CA PHE A 314 -11.10 -13.02 8.60
C PHE A 314 -9.93 -12.17 9.10
N ASP A 315 -10.26 -10.93 9.48
CA ASP A 315 -9.34 -9.94 10.05
C ASP A 315 -9.50 -9.87 11.59
N PHE A 316 -10.70 -10.16 12.13
CA PHE A 316 -11.02 -10.08 13.56
C PHE A 316 -11.83 -11.28 14.08
N GLU A 317 -11.51 -11.72 15.29
CA GLU A 317 -12.34 -12.63 16.09
C GLU A 317 -12.91 -11.87 17.28
N ILE A 318 -14.23 -11.93 17.45
CA ILE A 318 -14.93 -11.37 18.60
C ILE A 318 -15.38 -12.54 19.47
N ALA A 319 -14.62 -12.82 20.52
CA ALA A 319 -14.86 -13.91 21.45
C ALA A 319 -15.72 -13.44 22.63
N ASP A 320 -16.93 -13.98 22.77
CA ASP A 320 -17.84 -13.70 23.87
C ASP A 320 -17.57 -14.64 25.04
N TYR A 321 -16.94 -14.14 26.09
CA TYR A 321 -16.61 -14.88 27.30
C TYR A 321 -17.72 -14.83 28.37
N GLY A 322 -18.80 -14.08 28.13
CA GLY A 322 -19.82 -13.88 29.14
C GLY A 322 -19.27 -13.20 30.40
N CYS A 323 -19.74 -13.63 31.57
CA CYS A 323 -19.38 -13.07 32.88
C CYS A 323 -18.62 -14.06 33.77
N GLN A 324 -18.14 -15.18 33.21
CA GLN A 324 -17.57 -16.31 33.96
C GLN A 324 -16.03 -16.32 33.99
N VAL A 325 -15.38 -15.22 33.58
CA VAL A 325 -13.92 -15.12 33.61
C VAL A 325 -13.45 -14.78 35.03
N GLU A 326 -13.11 -15.83 35.77
CA GLU A 326 -12.55 -15.76 37.12
C GLU A 326 -11.02 -15.51 37.08
N ASP A 327 -10.33 -16.11 36.11
CA ASP A 327 -8.89 -15.95 35.88
C ASP A 327 -8.63 -15.20 34.56
N THR A 328 -8.00 -14.03 34.65
CA THR A 328 -7.69 -13.19 33.48
C THR A 328 -6.61 -13.80 32.58
N ALA A 329 -5.88 -14.84 33.02
CA ALA A 329 -4.99 -15.60 32.15
C ALA A 329 -5.71 -16.21 30.93
N GLN A 330 -7.01 -16.54 31.06
CA GLN A 330 -7.83 -17.09 29.99
C GLN A 330 -7.99 -16.16 28.79
N ILE A 331 -7.82 -14.85 29.00
CA ILE A 331 -7.97 -13.81 27.99
C ILE A 331 -6.68 -13.03 27.73
N ALA A 332 -5.57 -13.45 28.35
CA ALA A 332 -4.29 -12.76 28.26
C ALA A 332 -3.71 -12.73 26.83
N TYR A 333 -4.17 -13.61 25.96
CA TYR A 333 -3.78 -13.66 24.55
C TYR A 333 -4.59 -12.71 23.66
N ALA A 334 -5.63 -12.06 24.18
CA ALA A 334 -6.45 -11.13 23.40
C ALA A 334 -5.69 -9.82 23.18
N ASP A 335 -5.71 -9.31 21.95
CA ASP A 335 -5.13 -8.02 21.60
C ASP A 335 -5.91 -6.85 22.24
N VAL A 336 -7.21 -7.07 22.42
CA VAL A 336 -8.14 -6.10 22.99
C VAL A 336 -9.08 -6.84 23.96
N ILE A 337 -9.26 -6.26 25.15
CA ILE A 337 -10.19 -6.77 26.15
C ILE A 337 -11.26 -5.71 26.41
N ILE A 338 -12.50 -6.02 26.04
CA ILE A 338 -13.66 -5.16 26.31
C ILE A 338 -14.36 -5.68 27.56
N LEU A 339 -14.39 -4.87 28.62
CA LEU A 339 -15.14 -5.18 29.83
C LEU A 339 -16.44 -4.36 29.86
N LEU A 340 -17.58 -5.06 29.78
CA LEU A 340 -18.91 -4.48 29.96
C LEU A 340 -19.26 -4.33 31.43
N LEU A 341 -19.58 -3.10 31.82
CA LEU A 341 -19.92 -2.70 33.17
C LEU A 341 -21.44 -2.51 33.28
N GLY A 342 -22.07 -3.23 34.21
CA GLY A 342 -23.44 -2.95 34.61
C GLY A 342 -23.53 -1.56 35.24
N ALA A 343 -24.54 -0.79 34.85
CA ALA A 343 -24.70 0.60 35.31
C ALA A 343 -25.80 0.78 36.37
N ARG A 344 -26.61 -0.26 36.59
CA ARG A 344 -27.73 -0.22 37.54
C ARG A 344 -27.19 -0.24 38.96
N ASP A 345 -27.90 0.40 39.88
CA ASP A 345 -27.37 0.64 41.24
C ASP A 345 -26.92 -0.64 41.97
N TRP A 346 -27.62 -1.75 41.75
CA TRP A 346 -27.29 -3.06 42.33
C TRP A 346 -26.16 -3.81 41.61
N GLU A 347 -25.73 -3.37 40.42
CA GLU A 347 -24.62 -3.97 39.65
C GLU A 347 -23.29 -3.23 39.88
N LYS A 348 -23.33 -2.07 40.55
CA LYS A 348 -22.14 -1.21 40.71
C LYS A 348 -21.02 -1.91 41.47
N GLU A 349 -21.35 -2.66 42.52
CA GLU A 349 -20.36 -3.40 43.31
C GLU A 349 -19.62 -4.47 42.48
N GLU A 350 -20.36 -5.20 41.64
CA GLU A 350 -19.82 -6.19 40.72
C GLU A 350 -18.97 -5.53 39.62
N ALA A 351 -19.44 -4.39 39.07
CA ALA A 351 -18.69 -3.58 38.12
C ALA A 351 -17.35 -3.11 38.68
N TRP A 352 -17.32 -2.67 39.94
CA TRP A 352 -16.08 -2.25 40.60
C TRP A 352 -15.13 -3.41 40.84
N SER A 353 -15.65 -4.54 41.31
CA SER A 353 -14.86 -5.75 41.51
C SER A 353 -14.23 -6.24 40.20
N ALA A 354 -14.98 -6.12 39.10
CA ALA A 354 -14.48 -6.45 37.76
C ALA A 354 -13.40 -5.46 37.28
N ILE A 355 -13.57 -4.14 37.46
CA ILE A 355 -12.54 -3.17 37.08
C ILE A 355 -11.21 -3.47 37.77
N GLU A 356 -11.22 -3.74 39.07
CA GLU A 356 -10.00 -4.06 39.82
C GLU A 356 -9.35 -5.36 39.33
N ARG A 357 -10.15 -6.39 39.04
CA ARG A 357 -9.64 -7.68 38.53
C ARG A 357 -8.92 -7.54 37.18
N TYR A 358 -9.42 -6.68 36.30
CA TYR A 358 -8.90 -6.52 34.94
C TYR A 358 -7.87 -5.39 34.81
N ARG A 359 -7.62 -4.61 35.87
CA ARG A 359 -6.88 -3.33 35.78
C ARG A 359 -5.48 -3.41 35.16
N TYR A 360 -4.85 -4.58 35.24
CA TYR A 360 -3.51 -4.85 34.71
C TYR A 360 -3.49 -5.50 33.33
N CYS A 361 -4.66 -5.82 32.76
CA CYS A 361 -4.74 -6.34 31.41
C CYS A 361 -4.34 -5.25 30.41
N GLU A 362 -3.37 -5.56 29.55
CA GLU A 362 -3.05 -4.73 28.40
C GLU A 362 -4.24 -4.69 27.43
N GLY A 363 -4.41 -3.59 26.70
CA GLY A 363 -5.54 -3.45 25.77
C GLY A 363 -6.94 -3.36 26.41
N LEU A 364 -7.05 -3.17 27.74
CA LEU A 364 -8.34 -3.05 28.42
C LEU A 364 -9.12 -1.79 28.02
N VAL A 365 -10.35 -2.01 27.56
CA VAL A 365 -11.34 -0.98 27.23
C VAL A 365 -12.62 -1.20 28.05
N LEU A 366 -13.06 -0.15 28.73
CA LEU A 366 -14.20 -0.19 29.64
C LEU A 366 -15.43 0.39 28.95
N VAL A 367 -16.53 -0.36 28.94
CA VAL A 367 -17.80 0.07 28.35
C VAL A 367 -18.92 -0.10 29.36
N CYS A 368 -19.55 1.01 29.72
CA CYS A 368 -20.76 1.06 30.52
C CYS A 368 -21.96 0.69 29.64
N ASN A 369 -22.69 -0.35 30.02
CA ASN A 369 -23.90 -0.81 29.33
C ASN A 369 -25.15 -0.61 30.19
N TYR A 370 -26.29 -0.36 29.55
CA TYR A 370 -27.56 -0.03 30.20
C TYR A 370 -27.48 1.16 31.18
N GLY A 371 -26.53 2.06 30.93
CA GLY A 371 -26.23 3.23 31.77
C GLY A 371 -26.33 4.54 31.02
N ASP A 372 -25.97 5.61 31.72
CA ASP A 372 -25.87 6.96 31.18
C ASP A 372 -24.42 7.47 31.20
N GLU A 373 -24.19 8.60 30.54
CA GLU A 373 -22.87 9.23 30.54
C GLU A 373 -22.39 9.62 31.93
N LYS A 374 -23.31 9.93 32.85
CA LYS A 374 -22.96 10.29 34.23
C LYS A 374 -22.30 9.12 34.94
N THR A 375 -22.90 7.94 34.83
CA THR A 375 -22.38 6.69 35.41
C THR A 375 -21.07 6.30 34.74
N ALA A 376 -20.96 6.41 33.42
CA ALA A 376 -19.69 6.18 32.71
C ALA A 376 -18.58 7.12 33.20
N ARG A 377 -18.86 8.41 33.44
CA ARG A 377 -17.88 9.36 33.98
C ARG A 377 -17.48 9.04 35.42
N GLU A 378 -18.41 8.55 36.24
CA GLU A 378 -18.13 8.07 37.60
C GLU A 378 -17.15 6.88 37.55
N TYR A 379 -17.44 5.91 36.70
CA TYR A 379 -16.56 4.75 36.43
C TYR A 379 -15.18 5.20 35.95
N ALA A 380 -15.13 6.16 35.02
CA ALA A 380 -13.88 6.66 34.48
C ALA A 380 -13.01 7.38 35.52
N LYS A 381 -13.64 8.22 36.37
CA LYS A 381 -12.93 8.96 37.43
C LYS A 381 -12.29 8.01 38.43
N ARG A 382 -13.00 6.93 38.81
CA ARG A 382 -12.51 5.96 39.78
C ARG A 382 -11.48 4.99 39.19
N ALA A 383 -11.69 4.53 37.96
CA ALA A 383 -10.79 3.62 37.27
C ALA A 383 -9.49 4.30 36.77
N GLY A 384 -9.43 5.64 36.74
CA GLY A 384 -8.31 6.38 36.16
C GLY A 384 -8.14 6.14 34.65
N ARG A 385 -9.20 5.67 33.98
CA ARG A 385 -9.21 5.28 32.55
C ARG A 385 -10.52 5.74 31.93
N ARG A 386 -10.53 5.93 30.60
CA ARG A 386 -11.76 6.24 29.87
C ARG A 386 -12.76 5.08 29.96
N VAL A 387 -14.03 5.43 30.15
CA VAL A 387 -15.18 4.51 30.08
C VAL A 387 -16.15 5.05 29.05
N TYR A 388 -16.56 4.19 28.12
CA TYR A 388 -17.49 4.53 27.05
C TYR A 388 -18.92 4.17 27.45
N CYS A 389 -19.91 4.96 27.04
CA CYS A 389 -21.32 4.66 27.29
C CYS A 389 -21.93 4.05 26.02
N PHE A 390 -22.28 2.76 26.06
CA PHE A 390 -22.93 2.11 24.92
C PHE A 390 -24.36 2.65 24.77
N PRO A 391 -24.81 3.03 23.55
CA PRO A 391 -26.17 3.51 23.35
C PRO A 391 -27.19 2.40 23.64
N LEU A 392 -28.43 2.81 23.97
CA LEU A 392 -29.54 1.87 24.07
C LEU A 392 -29.75 1.20 22.71
N ASP A 393 -29.59 -0.12 22.66
CA ASP A 393 -29.69 -0.90 21.43
C ASP A 393 -30.75 -2.00 21.56
N ALA A 394 -31.78 -1.91 20.72
CA ALA A 394 -32.90 -2.85 20.72
C ALA A 394 -32.66 -4.09 19.83
N ASP A 395 -31.77 -4.02 18.85
CA ASP A 395 -31.44 -5.14 17.96
C ASP A 395 -29.95 -5.19 17.64
N ALA A 396 -29.26 -6.16 18.25
CA ALA A 396 -27.82 -6.37 18.06
C ALA A 396 -27.40 -6.61 16.61
N PHE A 397 -28.31 -7.08 15.74
CA PHE A 397 -27.97 -7.46 14.36
C PHE A 397 -28.14 -6.31 13.36
N CYS A 398 -28.93 -5.30 13.73
CA CYS A 398 -29.04 -4.07 12.97
C CYS A 398 -27.81 -3.21 13.23
N VAL A 399 -27.43 -2.34 12.29
CA VAL A 399 -26.41 -1.33 12.54
C VAL A 399 -27.03 0.02 12.22
N ASP A 400 -27.18 0.84 13.26
CA ASP A 400 -27.80 2.16 13.17
C ASP A 400 -26.76 3.27 13.36
N ALA A 401 -27.18 4.52 13.13
CA ALA A 401 -26.29 5.67 13.22
C ALA A 401 -25.67 5.85 14.62
N ALA A 402 -26.38 5.46 15.69
CA ALA A 402 -25.88 5.57 17.05
C ALA A 402 -24.74 4.57 17.29
N LYS A 403 -24.91 3.31 16.85
CA LYS A 403 -23.86 2.28 16.88
C LYS A 403 -22.66 2.64 16.03
N ILE A 404 -22.87 3.13 14.80
CA ILE A 404 -21.78 3.57 13.91
C ILE A 404 -20.98 4.68 14.59
N SER A 405 -21.66 5.70 15.15
CA SER A 405 -21.00 6.80 15.84
C SER A 405 -20.21 6.31 17.06
N PHE A 406 -20.80 5.44 17.87
CA PHE A 406 -20.17 4.84 19.04
C PHE A 406 -18.92 4.05 18.67
N PHE A 407 -19.03 3.07 17.76
CA PHE A 407 -17.93 2.18 17.42
C PHE A 407 -16.81 2.90 16.64
N ARG A 408 -17.12 3.83 15.74
CA ARG A 408 -16.08 4.67 15.10
C ARG A 408 -15.34 5.51 16.13
N THR A 409 -16.05 6.06 17.11
CA THR A 409 -15.41 6.81 18.22
C THR A 409 -14.51 5.90 19.05
N LEU A 410 -14.96 4.68 19.35
CA LEU A 410 -14.18 3.67 20.06
C LEU A 410 -12.88 3.33 19.31
N LEU A 411 -12.99 2.99 18.01
CA LEU A 411 -11.86 2.66 17.14
C LEU A 411 -10.85 3.82 17.04
N GLN A 412 -11.33 5.04 16.82
CA GLN A 412 -10.46 6.22 16.69
C GLN A 412 -9.69 6.50 17.98
N LYS A 413 -10.37 6.38 19.13
CA LYS A 413 -9.82 6.77 20.43
C LYS A 413 -8.91 5.72 21.04
N GLU A 414 -9.16 4.45 20.79
CA GLU A 414 -8.35 3.32 21.25
C GLU A 414 -7.29 2.88 20.22
N ARG A 415 -7.26 3.53 19.04
CA ARG A 415 -6.28 3.29 17.95
C ARG A 415 -6.27 1.84 17.44
N TRP A 416 -7.45 1.24 17.30
CA TRP A 416 -7.64 -0.14 16.83
C TRP A 416 -7.38 -0.33 15.33
#